data_AF-A0A1X0RGJ8-F1
#
_entry.id   AF-A0A1X0RGJ8-F1
#
_cell.length_a   1.000
_cell.length_b   1.000
_cell.length_c   1.000
_cell.angle_alpha   90.00
_cell.angle_beta   90.00
_cell.angle_gamma   90.00
#
_symmetry.space_group_name_H-M   'P 1'
#
loop_
_entity.id
_entity.type
_entity.pdbx_description
1 polymer ?
#
loop_
_entity_poly.entity_id
_entity_poly.type
_entity_poly.pdbx_seq_one_letter_code
_entity_poly.pdbx_strand_id
1 'polypeptide(L)'
;MDTTPSKRELQHFLKKFGKQDSFGSPRDYVNALLAPCYHQLALTKIEGPFEKNGWQNVGKTLYKLQKLGLTSIVVSDNPAWTLAEHTPSELRKRMVQESMTLVEAIEQEGGRAALIYGPTLERSNFSSTSIDVNLDLILSAINNHQIPIVVPILTEAEGKQVPVGANDALLALTQRLANQALDPKLVPSKIVIVNKEGGIPNHERPGTAHSLVNLQEEYSDICTAFLNQHPEWQTAYPNMLENMTTIRDCLQQLPVTSSAVIAPTSSLPSALITNLVTDKPLYSSSLPITDHTRINQAKTTVLRQGAKISNFQQVGDLNLPRLTELLEASFQRKVHVEKYYARLEQVLAGAIIAGDYEGAVIMTNERPNPDSLSYAYLDKFAIAPSSQGIGLTDILWKRMCDAYPELLWRSRKDNGVNKWYFERASGYLRLKDWVLFWHGQNGHHKIQDYAQIAKSIPPSFM
;
A
#
# COMPACT_ATOMS: atom_id res chain seq x y z
N MET A 1 -18.93 1.10 7.14
CA MET A 1 -18.48 2.18 6.23
C MET A 1 -18.78 1.76 4.81
N ASP A 2 -19.21 2.69 3.96
CA ASP A 2 -19.23 2.46 2.52
C ASP A 2 -17.77 2.36 2.05
N THR A 3 -17.36 1.20 1.55
CA THR A 3 -15.99 0.95 1.08
C THR A 3 -15.76 1.48 -0.34
N THR A 4 -16.79 2.09 -0.93
CA THR A 4 -16.69 2.75 -2.24
C THR A 4 -15.97 4.10 -2.14
N PRO A 5 -15.16 4.47 -3.15
CA PRO A 5 -14.48 5.76 -3.16
C PRO A 5 -15.47 6.93 -3.14
N SER A 6 -15.17 7.96 -2.37
CA SER A 6 -15.99 9.17 -2.35
C SER A 6 -15.90 9.93 -3.68
N LYS A 7 -16.91 10.77 -3.97
CA LYS A 7 -16.91 11.66 -5.15
C LYS A 7 -15.63 12.50 -5.24
N ARG A 8 -15.10 12.97 -4.10
CA ARG A 8 -13.86 13.75 -4.03
C ARG A 8 -12.64 12.93 -4.42
N GLU A 9 -12.57 11.67 -3.98
CA GLU A 9 -11.45 10.77 -4.32
C GLU A 9 -11.47 10.40 -5.80
N LEU A 10 -12.66 10.15 -6.37
CA LEU A 10 -12.82 9.93 -7.80
C LEU A 10 -12.44 11.16 -8.62
N GLN A 11 -12.83 12.37 -8.19
CA GLN A 11 -12.40 13.62 -8.84
C GLN A 11 -10.88 13.81 -8.78
N HIS A 12 -10.25 13.48 -7.65
CA HIS A 12 -8.80 13.54 -7.52
C HIS A 12 -8.09 12.53 -8.42
N PHE A 13 -8.61 11.30 -8.49
CA PHE A 13 -8.12 10.25 -9.38
C PHE A 13 -8.19 10.71 -10.85
N LEU A 14 -9.33 11.26 -11.29
CA LEU A 14 -9.48 11.83 -12.64
C LEU A 14 -8.57 13.03 -12.89
N LYS A 15 -8.35 13.91 -11.91
CA LYS A 15 -7.42 15.04 -12.08
C LYS A 15 -5.98 14.54 -12.30
N LYS A 16 -5.64 13.40 -11.69
CA LYS A 16 -4.31 12.79 -11.78
C LYS A 16 -4.13 11.94 -13.05
N PHE A 17 -5.18 11.25 -13.51
CA PHE A 17 -5.06 10.21 -14.55
C PHE A 17 -6.04 10.35 -15.74
N GLY A 18 -6.98 11.30 -15.67
CA GLY A 18 -7.95 11.62 -16.73
C GLY A 18 -7.49 12.77 -17.63
N LYS A 19 -8.31 13.12 -18.64
CA LYS A 19 -8.09 14.32 -19.47
C LYS A 19 -8.25 15.59 -18.63
N GLN A 20 -7.39 16.58 -18.86
CA GLN A 20 -7.44 17.90 -18.19
C GLN A 20 -8.56 18.80 -18.76
N ASP A 21 -9.77 18.28 -18.97
CA ASP A 21 -10.90 19.06 -19.43
C ASP A 21 -11.91 19.29 -18.31
N SER A 22 -12.52 20.47 -18.27
CA SER A 22 -13.67 20.76 -17.40
C SER A 22 -14.86 19.89 -17.84
N PHE A 23 -15.29 18.95 -17.00
CA PHE A 23 -16.44 18.09 -17.30
C PHE A 23 -17.73 18.92 -17.36
N GLY A 24 -18.25 19.16 -18.57
CA GLY A 24 -19.46 19.94 -18.81
C GLY A 24 -20.77 19.24 -18.39
N SER A 25 -20.76 17.91 -18.26
CA SER A 25 -21.91 17.13 -17.82
C SER A 25 -21.55 15.90 -16.96
N PRO A 26 -22.49 15.34 -16.18
CA PRO A 26 -22.29 14.08 -15.46
C PRO A 26 -21.96 12.90 -16.38
N ARG A 27 -22.42 12.90 -17.63
CA ARG A 27 -22.09 11.87 -18.62
C ARG A 27 -20.62 11.95 -19.03
N ASP A 28 -20.09 13.15 -19.23
CA ASP A 28 -18.68 13.36 -19.56
C ASP A 28 -17.77 12.92 -18.40
N TYR A 29 -18.20 13.16 -17.17
CA TYR A 29 -17.51 12.69 -15.97
C TYR A 29 -17.44 11.15 -15.88
N VAL A 30 -18.56 10.46 -16.14
CA VAL A 30 -18.60 8.98 -16.17
C VAL A 30 -17.77 8.44 -17.32
N ASN A 31 -17.85 9.06 -18.50
CA ASN A 31 -17.05 8.65 -19.66
C ASN A 31 -15.54 8.81 -19.40
N ALA A 32 -15.13 9.88 -18.71
CA ALA A 32 -13.74 10.08 -18.33
C ALA A 32 -13.24 9.05 -17.30
N LEU A 33 -14.11 8.59 -16.38
CA LEU A 33 -13.78 7.48 -15.46
C LEU A 33 -13.58 6.17 -16.21
N LEU A 34 -14.36 5.92 -17.25
CA LEU A 34 -14.34 4.68 -18.04
C LEU A 34 -13.32 4.69 -19.20
N ALA A 35 -12.63 5.81 -19.41
CA ALA A 35 -11.61 5.98 -20.44
C ALA A 35 -10.51 6.98 -20.01
N PRO A 36 -9.76 6.67 -18.93
CA PRO A 36 -8.64 7.51 -18.50
C PRO A 36 -7.54 7.57 -19.56
N CYS A 37 -6.84 8.69 -19.61
CA CYS A 37 -5.77 8.93 -20.59
C CYS A 37 -4.40 8.44 -20.15
N TYR A 38 -4.26 8.13 -18.86
CA TYR A 38 -3.06 7.56 -18.31
C TYR A 38 -3.23 6.05 -18.13
N HIS A 39 -2.35 5.29 -18.78
CA HIS A 39 -2.31 3.84 -18.67
C HIS A 39 -1.36 3.46 -17.54
N GLN A 40 -1.88 2.79 -16.51
CA GLN A 40 -1.09 2.18 -15.47
C GLN A 40 -0.94 0.70 -15.77
N LEU A 41 0.25 0.17 -15.52
CA LEU A 41 0.50 -1.26 -15.59
C LEU A 41 0.43 -1.87 -14.18
N ALA A 42 -0.21 -3.03 -14.09
CA ALA A 42 -0.15 -3.92 -12.94
C ALA A 42 0.44 -5.27 -13.35
N LEU A 43 1.18 -5.90 -12.43
CA LEU A 43 1.47 -7.32 -12.49
C LEU A 43 0.53 -8.04 -11.53
N THR A 44 -0.27 -8.98 -12.02
CA THR A 44 -1.26 -9.68 -11.20
C THR A 44 -1.03 -11.17 -11.21
N LYS A 45 -0.83 -11.77 -10.04
CA LYS A 45 -0.90 -13.22 -9.86
C LYS A 45 -2.32 -13.63 -9.48
N ILE A 46 -2.88 -14.61 -10.18
CA ILE A 46 -4.18 -15.18 -9.87
C ILE A 46 -3.98 -16.62 -9.41
N GLU A 47 -4.13 -16.87 -8.11
CA GLU A 47 -3.89 -18.15 -7.45
C GLU A 47 -5.21 -18.93 -7.30
N GLY A 48 -5.55 -19.69 -8.35
CA GLY A 48 -6.70 -20.59 -8.38
C GLY A 48 -6.44 -21.93 -7.67
N PRO A 49 -7.33 -22.92 -7.79
CA PRO A 49 -8.59 -22.88 -8.52
C PRO A 49 -9.67 -22.19 -7.69
N PHE A 50 -10.61 -21.54 -8.39
CA PHE A 50 -11.80 -20.99 -7.76
C PHE A 50 -13.07 -21.72 -8.17
N GLU A 51 -14.11 -21.55 -7.37
CA GLU A 51 -15.47 -21.86 -7.80
C GLU A 51 -15.91 -20.93 -8.94
N LYS A 52 -16.96 -21.30 -9.67
CA LYS A 52 -17.48 -20.52 -10.81
C LYS A 52 -17.68 -19.04 -10.48
N ASN A 53 -18.29 -18.72 -9.34
CA ASN A 53 -18.50 -17.34 -8.90
C ASN A 53 -17.17 -16.59 -8.64
N GLY A 54 -16.16 -17.30 -8.14
CA GLY A 54 -14.83 -16.73 -7.93
C GLY A 54 -14.16 -16.34 -9.25
N TRP A 55 -14.19 -17.22 -10.26
CA TRP A 55 -13.69 -16.90 -11.60
C TRP A 55 -14.42 -15.72 -12.24
N GLN A 56 -15.75 -15.68 -12.14
CA GLN A 56 -16.54 -14.54 -12.62
C GLN A 56 -16.15 -13.23 -11.92
N ASN A 57 -15.99 -13.25 -10.59
CA ASN A 57 -15.53 -12.08 -9.84
C ASN A 57 -14.15 -11.61 -10.29
N VAL A 58 -13.21 -12.52 -10.54
CA VAL A 58 -11.88 -12.20 -11.06
C VAL A 58 -11.96 -11.58 -12.45
N GLY A 59 -12.65 -12.24 -13.39
CA GLY A 59 -12.80 -11.76 -14.77
C GLY A 59 -13.43 -10.38 -14.84
N LYS A 60 -14.52 -10.18 -14.09
CA LYS A 60 -15.21 -8.88 -13.95
C LYS A 60 -14.30 -7.81 -13.38
N THR A 61 -13.47 -8.17 -12.42
CA THR A 61 -12.56 -7.21 -11.76
C THR A 61 -11.46 -6.78 -12.71
N LEU A 62 -10.78 -7.72 -13.37
CA LEU A 62 -9.72 -7.41 -14.33
C LEU A 62 -10.24 -6.55 -15.49
N TYR A 63 -11.43 -6.88 -16.02
CA TYR A 63 -12.09 -6.08 -17.05
C TYR A 63 -12.38 -4.65 -16.57
N LYS A 64 -12.95 -4.49 -15.36
CA LYS A 64 -13.23 -3.17 -14.79
C LYS A 64 -11.96 -2.36 -14.53
N LEU A 65 -10.90 -2.98 -14.02
CA LEU A 65 -9.61 -2.32 -13.80
C LEU A 65 -9.02 -1.81 -15.12
N GLN A 66 -9.08 -2.62 -16.20
CA GLN A 66 -8.65 -2.20 -17.53
C GLN A 66 -9.43 -0.98 -18.03
N LYS A 67 -10.76 -0.94 -17.83
CA LYS A 67 -11.60 0.24 -18.14
C LYS A 67 -11.26 1.47 -17.30
N LEU A 68 -10.82 1.26 -16.06
CA LEU A 68 -10.34 2.32 -15.17
C LEU A 68 -8.85 2.68 -15.41
N GLY A 69 -8.26 2.20 -16.51
CA GLY A 69 -6.91 2.57 -16.93
C GLY A 69 -5.78 1.75 -16.34
N LEU A 70 -6.09 0.71 -15.56
CA LEU A 70 -5.11 -0.23 -15.03
C LEU A 70 -5.12 -1.52 -15.83
N THR A 71 -4.19 -1.66 -16.78
CA THR A 71 -4.01 -2.93 -17.49
C THR A 71 -3.13 -3.84 -16.69
N SER A 72 -3.56 -5.10 -16.60
CA SER A 72 -2.83 -6.13 -15.86
C SER A 72 -2.13 -7.07 -16.83
N ILE A 73 -0.85 -7.37 -16.56
CA ILE A 73 -0.21 -8.59 -17.03
C ILE A 73 -0.45 -9.64 -15.96
N VAL A 74 -1.21 -10.66 -16.32
CA VAL A 74 -1.65 -11.67 -15.38
C VAL A 74 -0.76 -12.90 -15.48
N VAL A 75 -0.22 -13.37 -14.36
CA VAL A 75 0.41 -14.68 -14.23
C VAL A 75 -0.61 -15.62 -13.59
N SER A 76 -0.99 -16.69 -14.31
CA SER A 76 -1.88 -17.70 -13.74
C SER A 76 -1.11 -18.59 -12.78
N ASP A 77 -1.74 -18.96 -11.67
CA ASP A 77 -1.20 -19.90 -10.70
C ASP A 77 -2.29 -20.85 -10.19
N ASN A 78 -1.86 -22.02 -9.75
CA ASN A 78 -2.65 -22.98 -9.00
C ASN A 78 -1.70 -23.76 -8.09
N PRO A 79 -1.87 -23.72 -6.76
CA PRO A 79 -1.00 -24.44 -5.83
C PRO A 79 -0.96 -25.96 -6.04
N ALA A 80 -1.95 -26.53 -6.73
CA ALA A 80 -1.98 -27.95 -7.10
C ALA A 80 -1.13 -28.27 -8.35
N TRP A 81 -0.53 -27.27 -9.01
CA TRP A 81 0.39 -27.48 -10.13
C TRP A 81 1.76 -27.94 -9.63
N THR A 82 1.84 -29.20 -9.20
CA THR A 82 3.07 -29.80 -8.70
C THR A 82 3.60 -30.84 -9.69
N LEU A 83 4.92 -30.86 -9.86
CA LEU A 83 5.62 -31.89 -10.64
C LEU A 83 5.69 -33.24 -9.91
N ALA A 84 5.32 -33.29 -8.63
CA ALA A 84 5.35 -34.53 -7.84
C ALA A 84 4.38 -35.60 -8.36
N GLU A 85 3.30 -35.18 -9.02
CA GLU A 85 2.19 -36.05 -9.43
C GLU A 85 2.04 -36.18 -10.96
N HIS A 86 2.82 -35.46 -11.76
CA HIS A 86 2.59 -35.34 -13.21
C HIS A 86 3.90 -35.29 -14.00
N THR A 87 3.90 -35.85 -15.22
CA THR A 87 4.99 -35.55 -16.15
C THR A 87 4.95 -34.07 -16.55
N PRO A 88 6.10 -33.45 -16.91
CA PRO A 88 6.11 -32.05 -17.35
C PRO A 88 5.14 -31.75 -18.49
N SER A 89 4.91 -32.71 -19.40
CA SER A 89 3.99 -32.52 -20.53
C SER A 89 2.51 -32.50 -20.09
N GLU A 90 2.12 -33.41 -19.18
CA GLU A 90 0.77 -33.44 -18.63
C GLU A 90 0.47 -32.19 -17.82
N LEU A 91 1.43 -31.77 -16.98
CA LEU A 91 1.29 -30.57 -16.17
C LEU A 91 1.12 -29.33 -17.04
N ARG A 92 1.94 -29.15 -18.09
CA ARG A 92 1.77 -28.02 -19.04
C ARG A 92 0.38 -28.01 -19.67
N LYS A 93 -0.12 -29.17 -20.12
CA LYS A 93 -1.45 -29.27 -20.73
C LYS A 93 -2.53 -28.83 -19.74
N ARG A 94 -2.43 -29.29 -18.48
CA ARG A 94 -3.32 -28.91 -17.39
C ARG A 94 -3.25 -27.41 -17.09
N MET A 95 -2.05 -26.84 -16.99
CA MET A 95 -1.84 -25.40 -16.74
C MET A 95 -2.49 -24.54 -17.82
N VAL A 96 -2.29 -24.87 -19.10
CA VAL A 96 -2.91 -24.16 -20.23
C VAL A 96 -4.44 -24.27 -20.18
N GLN A 97 -4.96 -25.47 -19.94
CA GLN A 97 -6.41 -25.70 -19.86
C GLN A 97 -7.06 -24.94 -18.69
N GLU A 98 -6.45 -24.98 -17.50
CA GLU A 98 -6.97 -24.28 -16.33
C GLU A 98 -6.85 -22.76 -16.49
N SER A 99 -5.76 -22.26 -17.09
CA SER A 99 -5.58 -20.83 -17.40
C SER A 99 -6.60 -20.33 -18.43
N MET A 100 -7.09 -21.19 -19.32
CA MET A 100 -8.16 -20.85 -20.27
C MET A 100 -9.47 -20.49 -19.56
N THR A 101 -9.75 -21.08 -18.39
CA THR A 101 -10.91 -20.74 -17.57
C THR A 101 -10.92 -19.26 -17.18
N LEU A 102 -9.74 -18.68 -16.92
CA LEU A 102 -9.60 -17.25 -16.62
C LEU A 102 -9.85 -16.39 -17.85
N VAL A 103 -9.36 -16.81 -19.03
CA VAL A 103 -9.64 -16.13 -20.30
C VAL A 103 -11.14 -16.08 -20.55
N GLU A 104 -11.82 -17.23 -20.46
CA GLU A 104 -13.27 -17.34 -20.63
C GLU A 104 -14.03 -16.46 -19.62
N ALA A 105 -13.59 -16.41 -18.36
CA ALA A 105 -14.21 -15.57 -17.35
C ALA A 105 -14.09 -14.06 -17.63
N ILE A 106 -12.97 -13.62 -18.22
CA ILE A 106 -12.79 -12.23 -18.66
C ILE A 106 -13.67 -11.92 -19.87
N GLU A 107 -13.74 -12.83 -20.84
CA GLU A 107 -14.53 -12.64 -22.07
C GLU A 107 -16.04 -12.66 -21.81
N GLN A 108 -16.52 -13.50 -20.88
CA GLN A 108 -17.92 -13.52 -20.45
C GLN A 108 -18.38 -12.19 -19.85
N GLU A 109 -17.47 -11.43 -19.25
CA GLU A 109 -17.74 -10.11 -18.66
C GLU A 109 -17.58 -8.96 -19.68
N GLY A 110 -17.26 -9.28 -20.94
CA GLY A 110 -17.08 -8.32 -22.04
C GLY A 110 -15.65 -7.79 -22.20
N GLY A 111 -14.69 -8.35 -21.47
CA GLY A 111 -13.27 -8.08 -21.67
C GLY A 111 -12.69 -8.86 -22.85
N ARG A 112 -11.42 -8.62 -23.15
CA ARG A 112 -10.63 -9.46 -24.06
C ARG A 112 -9.36 -9.89 -23.35
N ALA A 113 -9.02 -11.17 -23.46
CA ALA A 113 -7.77 -11.69 -22.91
C ALA A 113 -6.97 -12.41 -24.01
N ALA A 114 -5.67 -12.53 -23.80
CA ALA A 114 -4.78 -13.29 -24.67
C ALA A 114 -4.02 -14.29 -23.81
N LEU A 115 -4.22 -15.59 -24.07
CA LEU A 115 -3.45 -16.62 -23.40
C LEU A 115 -2.04 -16.66 -24.00
N ILE A 116 -1.03 -16.46 -23.16
CA ILE A 116 0.37 -16.43 -23.55
C ILE A 116 1.05 -17.64 -22.93
N TYR A 117 1.30 -18.62 -23.79
CA TYR A 117 2.12 -19.79 -23.50
C TYR A 117 3.17 -19.90 -24.63
N GLY A 118 4.45 -20.06 -24.30
CA GLY A 118 5.52 -20.07 -25.31
C GLY A 118 6.80 -19.37 -24.86
N PRO A 119 7.62 -18.81 -25.78
CA PRO A 119 8.95 -18.26 -25.50
C PRO A 119 8.92 -16.90 -24.79
N THR A 120 7.89 -16.63 -23.99
CA THR A 120 7.81 -15.41 -23.17
C THR A 120 8.74 -15.49 -21.96
N LEU A 121 8.87 -16.68 -21.38
CA LEU A 121 9.81 -16.97 -20.32
C LEU A 121 10.87 -17.92 -20.91
N GLU A 122 12.13 -17.50 -20.88
CA GLU A 122 13.26 -18.26 -21.41
C GLU A 122 14.33 -18.45 -20.34
N ARG A 123 15.00 -19.60 -20.32
CA ARG A 123 16.15 -19.80 -19.44
C ARG A 123 17.26 -18.85 -19.87
N SER A 124 17.83 -18.12 -18.91
CA SER A 124 18.94 -17.24 -19.26
C SER A 124 20.18 -18.03 -19.69
N ASN A 125 20.87 -17.51 -20.71
CA ASN A 125 22.14 -18.06 -21.16
C ASN A 125 23.28 -17.85 -20.14
N PHE A 126 23.10 -16.93 -19.18
CA PHE A 126 24.13 -16.55 -18.21
C PHE A 126 23.96 -17.19 -16.84
N SER A 127 22.79 -17.78 -16.55
CA SER A 127 22.52 -18.43 -15.27
C SER A 127 21.48 -19.54 -15.42
N SER A 128 21.73 -20.65 -14.74
CA SER A 128 20.86 -21.84 -14.73
C SER A 128 19.56 -21.64 -13.94
N THR A 129 19.42 -20.54 -13.18
CA THR A 129 18.24 -20.29 -12.34
C THR A 129 17.44 -19.08 -12.78
N SER A 130 18.05 -18.09 -13.43
CA SER A 130 17.36 -16.89 -13.87
C SER A 130 16.48 -17.13 -15.08
N ILE A 131 15.39 -16.36 -15.15
CA ILE A 131 14.41 -16.37 -16.22
C ILE A 131 14.52 -15.04 -16.96
N ASP A 132 14.86 -15.11 -18.24
CA ASP A 132 14.79 -13.97 -19.16
C ASP A 132 13.36 -13.87 -19.73
N VAL A 133 12.91 -12.64 -19.96
CA VAL A 133 11.53 -12.37 -20.40
C VAL A 133 11.52 -11.66 -21.74
N ASN A 134 10.86 -12.29 -22.72
CA ASN A 134 10.51 -11.66 -23.99
C ASN A 134 9.11 -11.01 -23.90
N LEU A 135 9.05 -9.68 -24.06
CA LEU A 135 7.80 -8.92 -23.94
C LEU A 135 6.97 -8.86 -25.23
N ASP A 136 7.43 -9.35 -26.38
CA ASP A 136 6.78 -9.11 -27.67
C ASP A 136 5.32 -9.55 -27.71
N LEU A 137 5.02 -10.76 -27.21
CA LEU A 137 3.65 -11.28 -27.12
C LEU A 137 2.80 -10.51 -26.10
N ILE A 138 3.41 -10.09 -24.99
CA ILE A 138 2.74 -9.32 -23.94
C ILE A 138 2.37 -7.94 -24.47
N LEU A 139 3.30 -7.24 -25.10
CA LEU A 139 3.09 -5.91 -25.69
C LEU A 139 2.10 -5.98 -26.86
N SER A 140 2.17 -7.04 -27.68
CA SER A 140 1.17 -7.27 -28.74
C SER A 140 -0.25 -7.41 -28.16
N ALA A 141 -0.43 -8.18 -27.08
CA ALA A 141 -1.72 -8.30 -26.41
C ALA A 141 -2.21 -6.94 -25.86
N ILE A 142 -1.34 -6.21 -25.16
CA ILE A 142 -1.66 -4.89 -24.60
C ILE A 142 -2.06 -3.90 -25.70
N ASN A 143 -1.30 -3.85 -26.81
CA ASN A 143 -1.58 -2.98 -27.95
C ASN A 143 -2.91 -3.32 -28.64
N ASN A 144 -3.35 -4.57 -28.56
CA ASN A 144 -4.65 -5.03 -29.06
C ASN A 144 -5.79 -4.90 -28.03
N HIS A 145 -5.55 -4.18 -26.92
CA HIS A 145 -6.47 -4.02 -25.79
C HIS A 145 -6.90 -5.34 -25.14
N GLN A 146 -6.04 -6.36 -25.18
CA GLN A 146 -6.24 -7.63 -24.50
C GLN A 146 -5.46 -7.64 -23.18
N ILE A 147 -6.02 -8.33 -22.18
CA ILE A 147 -5.33 -8.62 -20.92
C ILE A 147 -4.43 -9.85 -21.17
N PRO A 148 -3.09 -9.72 -21.16
CA PRO A 148 -2.20 -10.86 -21.33
C PRO A 148 -2.25 -11.79 -20.10
N ILE A 149 -2.53 -13.07 -20.34
CA ILE A 149 -2.53 -14.14 -19.34
C ILE A 149 -1.30 -15.02 -19.60
N VAL A 150 -0.21 -14.76 -18.89
CA VAL A 150 1.04 -15.51 -18.93
C VAL A 150 0.88 -16.80 -18.13
N VAL A 151 1.06 -17.94 -18.81
CA VAL A 151 1.16 -19.25 -18.16
C VAL A 151 2.63 -19.46 -17.77
N PRO A 152 2.95 -19.82 -16.51
CA PRO A 152 4.35 -19.90 -16.03
C PRO A 152 5.04 -21.16 -16.55
N ILE A 153 5.34 -21.16 -17.85
CA ILE A 153 6.04 -22.20 -18.58
C ILE A 153 7.30 -21.58 -19.17
N LEU A 154 8.45 -22.09 -18.76
CA LEU A 154 9.78 -21.67 -19.20
C LEU A 154 10.22 -22.48 -20.42
N THR A 155 10.86 -21.83 -21.39
CA THR A 155 11.55 -22.49 -22.50
C THR A 155 13.05 -22.60 -22.19
N GLU A 156 13.58 -23.81 -22.09
CA GLU A 156 15.02 -24.09 -21.94
C GLU A 156 15.76 -23.97 -23.28
N ALA A 157 17.11 -23.94 -23.26
CA ALA A 157 17.96 -23.71 -24.44
C ALA A 157 17.71 -24.71 -25.59
N GLU A 158 17.32 -25.94 -25.30
CA GLU A 158 17.00 -26.98 -26.29
C GLU A 158 15.54 -26.90 -26.80
N GLY A 159 14.81 -25.82 -26.49
CA GLY A 159 13.39 -25.64 -26.83
C GLY A 159 12.45 -26.47 -25.95
N LYS A 160 12.96 -27.18 -24.95
CA LYS A 160 12.17 -27.94 -23.98
C LYS A 160 11.42 -26.97 -23.08
N GLN A 161 10.09 -27.08 -23.06
CA GLN A 161 9.26 -26.30 -22.15
C GLN A 161 9.10 -27.00 -20.79
N VAL A 162 9.28 -26.28 -19.69
CA VAL A 162 9.14 -26.79 -18.33
C VAL A 162 8.26 -25.86 -17.48
N PRO A 163 7.34 -26.38 -16.66
CA PRO A 163 6.64 -25.57 -15.67
C PRO A 163 7.61 -24.89 -14.70
N VAL A 164 7.32 -23.65 -14.31
CA VAL A 164 8.04 -22.90 -13.27
C VAL A 164 7.05 -22.30 -12.28
N GLY A 165 7.54 -21.85 -11.12
CA GLY A 165 6.70 -21.18 -10.13
C GLY A 165 6.12 -19.87 -10.67
N ALA A 166 4.86 -19.60 -10.37
CA ALA A 166 4.24 -18.32 -10.75
C ALA A 166 4.93 -17.12 -10.09
N ASN A 167 5.48 -17.30 -8.89
CA ASN A 167 6.25 -16.29 -8.17
C ASN A 167 7.57 -15.96 -8.87
N ASP A 168 8.29 -16.97 -9.37
CA ASP A 168 9.51 -16.77 -10.17
C ASP A 168 9.21 -16.02 -11.46
N ALA A 169 8.12 -16.39 -12.15
CA ALA A 169 7.66 -15.70 -13.35
C ALA A 169 7.28 -14.23 -13.06
N LEU A 170 6.60 -13.96 -11.94
CA LEU A 170 6.23 -12.61 -11.51
C LEU A 170 7.47 -11.75 -11.22
N LEU A 171 8.48 -12.31 -10.55
CA LEU A 171 9.73 -11.63 -10.26
C LEU A 171 10.52 -11.32 -11.54
N ALA A 172 10.61 -12.28 -12.46
CA ALA A 172 11.28 -12.11 -13.75
C ALA A 172 10.59 -11.04 -14.62
N LEU A 173 9.25 -11.03 -14.67
CA LEU A 173 8.47 -9.99 -15.33
C LEU A 173 8.76 -8.61 -14.71
N THR A 174 8.82 -8.53 -13.37
CA THR A 174 9.12 -7.29 -12.65
C THR A 174 10.51 -6.78 -13.03
N GLN A 175 11.54 -7.64 -12.97
CA GLN A 175 12.91 -7.32 -13.36
C GLN A 175 12.98 -6.78 -14.78
N ARG A 176 12.33 -7.47 -15.73
CA ARG A 176 12.34 -7.08 -17.13
C ARG A 176 11.67 -5.72 -17.34
N LEU A 177 10.47 -5.52 -16.78
CA LEU A 177 9.71 -4.29 -16.97
C LEU A 177 10.33 -3.08 -16.26
N ALA A 178 10.98 -3.30 -15.12
CA ALA A 178 11.73 -2.24 -14.43
C ALA A 178 12.97 -1.81 -15.23
N ASN A 179 13.71 -2.76 -15.80
CA ASN A 179 14.97 -2.48 -16.51
C ASN A 179 14.77 -1.99 -17.95
N GLN A 180 13.64 -2.31 -18.60
CA GLN A 180 13.37 -1.94 -20.00
C GLN A 180 12.71 -0.56 -20.16
N ALA A 181 12.60 0.22 -19.09
CA ALA A 181 11.81 1.44 -19.02
C ALA A 181 12.43 2.66 -19.75
N LEU A 182 12.52 2.59 -21.08
CA LEU A 182 12.51 3.78 -21.94
C LEU A 182 11.13 4.46 -21.94
N ASP A 183 10.06 3.69 -21.69
CA ASP A 183 8.70 4.20 -21.47
C ASP A 183 8.28 4.00 -20.00
N PRO A 184 8.12 5.10 -19.22
CA PRO A 184 7.62 5.06 -17.84
C PRO A 184 6.26 4.36 -17.68
N LYS A 185 5.46 4.22 -18.75
CA LYS A 185 4.16 3.54 -18.71
C LYS A 185 4.27 2.02 -18.59
N LEU A 186 5.42 1.44 -18.94
CA LEU A 186 5.66 0.01 -18.82
C LEU A 186 6.18 -0.39 -17.43
N VAL A 187 6.52 0.57 -16.57
CA VAL A 187 6.93 0.28 -15.19
C VAL A 187 5.67 -0.06 -14.37
N PRO A 188 5.62 -1.26 -13.74
CA PRO A 188 4.49 -1.64 -12.91
C PRO A 188 4.30 -0.67 -11.73
N SER A 189 3.10 -0.09 -11.67
CA SER A 189 2.67 0.74 -10.54
C SER A 189 2.04 -0.09 -9.43
N LYS A 190 1.53 -1.28 -9.76
CA LYS A 190 0.87 -2.17 -8.81
C LYS A 190 1.27 -3.62 -9.00
N ILE A 191 1.42 -4.33 -7.89
CA ILE A 191 1.46 -5.79 -7.84
C ILE A 191 0.18 -6.27 -7.19
N VAL A 192 -0.49 -7.26 -7.75
CA VAL A 192 -1.75 -7.76 -7.21
C VAL A 192 -1.65 -9.27 -7.07
N ILE A 193 -2.05 -9.80 -5.92
CA ILE A 193 -2.24 -11.24 -5.74
C ILE A 193 -3.70 -11.47 -5.37
N VAL A 194 -4.39 -12.28 -6.16
CA VAL A 194 -5.75 -12.74 -5.85
C VAL A 194 -5.70 -14.22 -5.51
N ASN A 195 -6.20 -14.56 -4.33
CA ASN A 195 -6.25 -15.94 -3.82
C ASN A 195 -7.62 -16.22 -3.16
N LYS A 196 -7.75 -17.36 -2.48
CA LYS A 196 -8.96 -17.73 -1.75
C LYS A 196 -8.94 -17.25 -0.30
N GLU A 197 -7.76 -17.24 0.30
CA GLU A 197 -7.52 -17.08 1.73
C GLU A 197 -7.55 -15.61 2.17
N GLY A 198 -7.01 -14.74 1.32
CA GLY A 198 -6.87 -13.31 1.53
C GLY A 198 -5.45 -12.87 1.85
N GLY A 199 -5.34 -11.66 2.38
CA GLY A 199 -4.09 -11.00 2.76
C GLY A 199 -3.49 -11.53 4.06
N ILE A 200 -2.56 -10.76 4.62
CA ILE A 200 -1.74 -11.17 5.77
C ILE A 200 -2.62 -11.28 7.02
N PRO A 201 -2.72 -12.46 7.67
CA PRO A 201 -3.51 -12.61 8.88
C PRO A 201 -2.97 -11.73 10.01
N ASN A 202 -3.88 -11.15 10.79
CA ASN A 202 -3.53 -10.25 11.88
C ASN A 202 -3.45 -11.00 13.22
N HIS A 203 -2.26 -11.07 13.82
CA HIS A 203 -2.03 -11.75 15.11
C HIS A 203 -2.70 -11.01 16.27
N GLU A 204 -2.76 -9.67 16.21
CA GLU A 204 -3.45 -8.86 17.22
C GLU A 204 -4.98 -9.07 17.16
N ARG A 205 -5.51 -9.56 16.03
CA ARG A 205 -6.96 -9.71 15.78
C ARG A 205 -7.28 -10.96 14.94
N PRO A 206 -7.50 -12.10 15.60
CA PRO A 206 -7.86 -13.35 14.94
C PRO A 206 -9.04 -13.21 13.97
N GLY A 207 -8.94 -13.84 12.80
CA GLY A 207 -9.98 -13.83 11.77
C GLY A 207 -9.97 -12.61 10.83
N THR A 208 -9.04 -11.67 11.03
CA THR A 208 -8.91 -10.44 10.22
C THR A 208 -7.54 -10.38 9.53
N ALA A 209 -7.34 -9.43 8.63
CA ALA A 209 -6.03 -9.20 7.99
C ALA A 209 -5.42 -7.85 8.36
N HIS A 210 -4.10 -7.74 8.28
CA HIS A 210 -3.42 -6.44 8.31
C HIS A 210 -3.94 -5.58 7.15
N SER A 211 -4.30 -4.32 7.42
CA SER A 211 -4.79 -3.44 6.36
C SER A 211 -3.67 -2.89 5.49
N LEU A 212 -2.57 -2.46 6.12
CA LEU A 212 -1.38 -1.89 5.50
C LEU A 212 -0.14 -2.51 6.16
N VAL A 213 0.87 -2.83 5.36
CA VAL A 213 2.15 -3.39 5.82
C VAL A 213 3.32 -2.62 5.21
N ASN A 214 4.22 -2.13 6.06
CA ASN A 214 5.52 -1.59 5.69
C ASN A 214 6.55 -2.73 5.64
N LEU A 215 6.85 -3.24 4.45
CA LEU A 215 7.73 -4.41 4.30
C LEU A 215 9.15 -4.17 4.82
N GLN A 216 9.66 -2.93 4.75
CA GLN A 216 10.99 -2.60 5.26
C GLN A 216 11.11 -2.81 6.77
N GLU A 217 10.01 -2.67 7.51
CA GLU A 217 10.00 -2.65 8.97
C GLU A 217 9.30 -3.88 9.59
N GLU A 218 8.22 -4.37 8.97
CA GLU A 218 7.33 -5.37 9.56
C GLU A 218 7.56 -6.79 9.02
N TYR A 219 8.35 -6.96 7.94
CA TYR A 219 8.49 -8.26 7.27
C TYR A 219 9.01 -9.37 8.20
N SER A 220 10.09 -9.12 8.94
CA SER A 220 10.71 -10.11 9.84
C SER A 220 9.78 -10.52 10.98
N ASP A 221 9.05 -9.55 11.52
CA ASP A 221 8.13 -9.74 12.64
C ASP A 221 6.91 -10.55 12.18
N ILE A 222 6.38 -10.24 10.99
CA ILE A 222 5.29 -11.02 10.37
C ILE A 222 5.75 -12.45 10.11
N CYS A 223 6.94 -12.67 9.54
CA CYS A 223 7.48 -14.03 9.34
C CYS A 223 7.60 -14.78 10.67
N THR A 224 8.09 -14.13 11.71
CA THR A 224 8.26 -14.73 13.04
C THR A 224 6.92 -15.06 13.68
N ALA A 225 5.94 -14.17 13.59
CA ALA A 225 4.58 -14.41 14.05
C ALA A 225 3.95 -15.61 13.31
N PHE A 226 4.11 -15.66 11.99
CA PHE A 226 3.56 -16.72 11.14
C PHE A 226 4.18 -18.10 11.41
N LEU A 227 5.50 -18.16 11.57
CA LEU A 227 6.20 -19.43 11.74
C LEU A 227 6.19 -19.94 13.18
N ASN A 228 6.38 -19.05 14.16
CA ASN A 228 6.66 -19.43 15.54
C ASN A 228 5.49 -19.21 16.49
N GLN A 229 4.66 -18.18 16.25
CA GLN A 229 3.57 -17.81 17.17
C GLN A 229 2.22 -18.41 16.74
N HIS A 230 2.02 -18.56 15.43
CA HIS A 230 0.76 -19.02 14.82
C HIS A 230 0.98 -20.11 13.76
N PRO A 231 1.52 -21.29 14.14
CA PRO A 231 1.82 -22.36 13.19
C PRO A 231 0.60 -22.87 12.42
N GLU A 232 -0.62 -22.70 12.95
CA GLU A 232 -1.87 -23.00 12.25
C GLU A 232 -2.06 -22.22 10.95
N TRP A 233 -1.41 -21.07 10.80
CA TRP A 233 -1.46 -20.26 9.58
C TRP A 233 -0.70 -20.90 8.42
N GLN A 234 0.27 -21.76 8.67
CA GLN A 234 0.97 -22.47 7.60
C GLN A 234 0.01 -23.36 6.80
N THR A 235 -0.97 -23.97 7.48
CA THR A 235 -2.01 -24.77 6.81
C THR A 235 -3.11 -23.90 6.21
N ALA A 236 -3.50 -22.81 6.91
CA ALA A 236 -4.60 -21.96 6.47
C ALA A 236 -4.22 -20.99 5.33
N TYR A 237 -2.93 -20.65 5.19
CA TYR A 237 -2.38 -19.68 4.24
C TYR A 237 -1.05 -20.16 3.64
N PRO A 238 -1.01 -21.32 2.95
CA PRO A 238 0.23 -22.04 2.61
C PRO A 238 1.22 -21.20 1.81
N ASN A 239 0.74 -20.40 0.85
CA ASN A 239 1.62 -19.62 -0.04
C ASN A 239 1.87 -18.19 0.44
N MET A 240 1.38 -17.81 1.62
CA MET A 240 1.39 -16.43 2.09
C MET A 240 2.82 -15.88 2.27
N LEU A 241 3.72 -16.65 2.88
CA LEU A 241 5.11 -16.22 3.05
C LEU A 241 5.84 -16.09 1.71
N GLU A 242 5.64 -17.03 0.79
CA GLU A 242 6.26 -17.00 -0.54
C GLU A 242 5.75 -15.81 -1.36
N ASN A 243 4.43 -15.58 -1.35
CA ASN A 243 3.79 -14.42 -1.96
C ASN A 243 4.29 -13.10 -1.38
N MET A 244 4.44 -13.00 -0.05
CA MET A 244 4.98 -11.81 0.61
C MET A 244 6.45 -11.56 0.27
N THR A 245 7.26 -12.63 0.23
CA THR A 245 8.68 -12.57 -0.17
C THR A 245 8.79 -12.06 -1.60
N THR A 246 8.02 -12.65 -2.51
CA THR A 246 7.97 -12.25 -3.92
C THR A 246 7.55 -10.80 -4.08
N ILE A 247 6.50 -10.36 -3.38
CA ILE A 247 6.05 -8.96 -3.37
C ILE A 247 7.18 -8.03 -2.91
N ARG A 248 7.86 -8.36 -1.81
CA ARG A 248 8.98 -7.56 -1.30
C ARG A 248 10.08 -7.44 -2.35
N ASP A 249 10.51 -8.57 -2.92
CA ASP A 249 11.61 -8.61 -3.88
C ASP A 249 11.26 -7.92 -5.21
N CYS A 250 9.98 -7.92 -5.59
CA CYS A 250 9.48 -7.15 -6.72
C CYS A 250 9.43 -5.64 -6.40
N LEU A 251 8.88 -5.23 -5.25
CA LEU A 251 8.76 -3.82 -4.88
C LEU A 251 10.12 -3.15 -4.66
N GLN A 252 11.16 -3.89 -4.25
CA GLN A 252 12.54 -3.40 -4.17
C GLN A 252 13.10 -2.91 -5.52
N GLN A 253 12.56 -3.41 -6.63
CA GLN A 253 13.01 -3.07 -7.98
C GLN A 253 12.14 -2.02 -8.67
N LEU A 254 11.03 -1.65 -8.03
CA LEU A 254 10.06 -0.70 -8.55
C LEU A 254 10.22 0.65 -7.83
N PRO A 255 9.69 1.74 -8.42
CA PRO A 255 9.65 3.03 -7.74
C PRO A 255 8.93 2.95 -6.39
N VAL A 256 9.33 3.77 -5.43
CA VAL A 256 8.71 3.85 -4.08
C VAL A 256 7.21 4.18 -4.09
N THR A 257 6.72 4.72 -5.20
CA THR A 257 5.29 4.97 -5.42
C THR A 257 4.49 3.70 -5.69
N SER A 258 5.15 2.61 -6.10
CA SER A 258 4.49 1.33 -6.38
C SER A 258 4.01 0.66 -5.09
N SER A 259 2.93 -0.10 -5.21
CA SER A 259 2.27 -0.76 -4.09
C SER A 259 1.85 -2.17 -4.47
N ALA A 260 1.70 -3.05 -3.50
CA ALA A 260 1.09 -4.36 -3.71
C ALA A 260 -0.25 -4.50 -2.97
N VAL A 261 -1.12 -5.37 -3.47
CA VAL A 261 -2.38 -5.74 -2.82
C VAL A 261 -2.57 -7.24 -2.87
N ILE A 262 -2.84 -7.85 -1.71
CA ILE A 262 -3.30 -9.24 -1.61
C ILE A 262 -4.78 -9.21 -1.23
N ALA A 263 -5.64 -9.83 -2.04
CA ALA A 263 -7.08 -9.78 -1.87
C ALA A 263 -7.74 -11.14 -2.14
N PRO A 264 -8.70 -11.58 -1.29
CA PRO A 264 -9.47 -12.78 -1.59
C PRO A 264 -10.52 -12.48 -2.66
N THR A 265 -10.92 -13.50 -3.42
CA THR A 265 -12.01 -13.40 -4.43
C THR A 265 -13.33 -12.87 -3.86
N SER A 266 -13.60 -13.08 -2.57
CA SER A 266 -14.80 -12.58 -1.87
C SER A 266 -14.83 -11.06 -1.67
N SER A 267 -13.67 -10.39 -1.72
CA SER A 267 -13.55 -8.94 -1.58
C SER A 267 -13.60 -8.19 -2.92
N LEU A 268 -13.58 -8.93 -4.03
CA LEU A 268 -13.59 -8.40 -5.37
C LEU A 268 -15.02 -8.03 -5.82
N PRO A 269 -15.19 -6.99 -6.65
CA PRO A 269 -14.16 -6.11 -7.22
C PRO A 269 -13.77 -4.95 -6.29
N SER A 270 -14.51 -4.73 -5.21
CA SER A 270 -14.45 -3.51 -4.40
C SER A 270 -13.06 -3.22 -3.84
N ALA A 271 -12.36 -4.24 -3.33
CA ALA A 271 -11.02 -4.09 -2.78
C ALA A 271 -10.02 -3.48 -3.77
N LEU A 272 -9.95 -4.02 -4.99
CA LEU A 272 -8.99 -3.57 -5.99
C LEU A 272 -9.39 -2.26 -6.65
N ILE A 273 -10.68 -2.03 -6.89
CA ILE A 273 -11.15 -0.75 -7.45
C ILE A 273 -10.91 0.38 -6.45
N THR A 274 -11.26 0.19 -5.18
CA THR A 274 -11.04 1.22 -4.16
C THR A 274 -9.57 1.50 -3.97
N ASN A 275 -8.70 0.48 -3.97
CA ASN A 275 -7.27 0.69 -3.90
C ASN A 275 -6.70 1.40 -5.14
N LEU A 276 -7.17 1.09 -6.36
CA LEU A 276 -6.77 1.80 -7.57
C LEU A 276 -7.09 3.31 -7.47
N VAL A 277 -8.30 3.64 -6.99
CA VAL A 277 -8.76 5.03 -6.93
C VAL A 277 -8.09 5.82 -5.80
N THR A 278 -7.97 5.21 -4.61
CA THR A 278 -7.57 5.92 -3.39
C THR A 278 -6.10 5.73 -3.04
N ASP A 279 -5.47 4.69 -3.55
CA ASP A 279 -4.13 4.20 -3.18
C ASP A 279 -3.96 3.88 -1.68
N LYS A 280 -5.10 3.66 -0.99
CA LYS A 280 -5.18 3.39 0.44
C LYS A 280 -5.65 1.96 0.70
N PRO A 281 -5.40 1.43 1.91
CA PRO A 281 -6.11 0.26 2.38
C PRO A 281 -7.60 0.57 2.55
N LEU A 282 -8.45 -0.46 2.42
CA LEU A 282 -9.90 -0.36 2.68
C LEU A 282 -10.18 0.12 4.12
N TYR A 283 -9.31 -0.21 5.05
CA TYR A 283 -9.42 0.12 6.47
C TYR A 283 -8.13 0.79 6.93
N SER A 284 -8.20 1.95 7.57
CA SER A 284 -7.02 2.65 8.07
C SER A 284 -6.56 2.05 9.40
N SER A 285 -5.26 1.71 9.51
CA SER A 285 -4.65 1.14 10.71
C SER A 285 -4.53 2.15 11.87
N SER A 286 -4.65 3.44 11.58
CA SER A 286 -4.49 4.53 12.54
C SER A 286 -5.81 4.97 13.21
N LEU A 287 -6.96 4.44 12.77
CA LEU A 287 -8.26 4.80 13.34
C LEU A 287 -8.49 4.06 14.67
N PRO A 288 -9.04 4.74 15.70
CA PRO A 288 -9.47 4.11 16.93
C PRO A 288 -10.51 3.02 16.66
N ILE A 289 -10.32 1.87 17.30
CA ILE A 289 -11.16 0.69 17.16
C ILE A 289 -12.19 0.69 18.28
N THR A 290 -13.06 1.69 18.27
CA THR A 290 -14.27 1.72 19.10
C THR A 290 -15.46 1.07 18.39
N ASP A 291 -15.35 0.84 17.08
CA ASP A 291 -16.40 0.30 16.22
C ASP A 291 -15.85 -0.87 15.39
N HIS A 292 -16.46 -2.05 15.54
CA HIS A 292 -16.08 -3.27 14.82
C HIS A 292 -16.21 -3.12 13.29
N THR A 293 -17.01 -2.17 12.80
CA THR A 293 -17.15 -1.91 11.36
C THR A 293 -15.88 -1.30 10.73
N ARG A 294 -14.89 -0.92 11.54
CA ARG A 294 -13.58 -0.38 11.11
C ARG A 294 -12.48 -1.44 11.06
N ILE A 295 -12.82 -2.70 11.33
CA ILE A 295 -11.89 -3.83 11.30
C ILE A 295 -11.86 -4.42 9.89
N ASN A 296 -10.67 -4.82 9.44
CA ASN A 296 -10.46 -5.39 8.12
C ASN A 296 -11.02 -6.81 7.97
N GLN A 297 -12.34 -6.91 7.87
CA GLN A 297 -13.07 -8.15 7.63
C GLN A 297 -13.06 -8.58 6.16
N ALA A 298 -12.76 -7.65 5.24
CA ALA A 298 -12.57 -7.95 3.82
C ALA A 298 -11.27 -8.73 3.55
N LYS A 299 -10.44 -8.96 4.58
CA LYS A 299 -9.18 -9.70 4.54
C LYS A 299 -8.26 -9.26 3.41
N THR A 300 -8.23 -7.97 3.09
CA THR A 300 -7.38 -7.41 2.04
C THR A 300 -6.19 -6.70 2.67
N THR A 301 -4.97 -6.96 2.20
CA THR A 301 -3.78 -6.26 2.70
C THR A 301 -3.13 -5.46 1.58
N VAL A 302 -2.86 -4.19 1.85
CA VAL A 302 -1.99 -3.35 1.02
C VAL A 302 -0.57 -3.46 1.57
N LEU A 303 0.40 -3.72 0.71
CA LEU A 303 1.81 -3.78 1.08
C LEU A 303 2.56 -2.69 0.32
N ARG A 304 3.55 -2.10 0.97
CA ARG A 304 4.49 -1.19 0.33
C ARG A 304 5.89 -1.59 0.74
N GLN A 305 6.87 -1.27 -0.11
CA GLN A 305 8.26 -1.36 0.29
C GLN A 305 8.47 -0.57 1.59
N GLY A 306 7.86 0.61 1.63
CA GLY A 306 7.79 1.47 2.80
C GLY A 306 9.15 2.09 3.13
N ALA A 307 9.28 2.59 4.34
CA ALA A 307 10.44 3.35 4.78
C ALA A 307 10.94 2.81 6.12
N LYS A 308 12.26 2.77 6.29
CA LYS A 308 12.88 2.44 7.58
C LYS A 308 12.44 3.47 8.62
N ILE A 309 12.01 3.01 9.79
CA ILE A 309 11.64 3.93 10.88
C ILE A 309 12.82 4.04 11.85
N SER A 310 13.28 5.27 12.10
CA SER A 310 14.39 5.56 13.01
C SER A 310 13.92 6.43 14.16
N ASN A 311 14.23 6.02 15.39
CA ASN A 311 13.89 6.76 16.60
C ASN A 311 15.13 7.45 17.14
N PHE A 312 15.01 8.74 17.47
CA PHE A 312 16.08 9.56 18.01
C PHE A 312 15.64 10.17 19.34
N GLN A 313 16.59 10.30 20.26
CA GLN A 313 16.33 10.84 21.61
C GLN A 313 17.01 12.20 21.82
N GLN A 314 17.94 12.59 20.95
CA GLN A 314 18.70 13.82 21.06
C GLN A 314 18.65 14.61 19.75
N VAL A 315 18.65 15.94 19.85
CA VAL A 315 18.66 16.83 18.69
C VAL A 315 19.96 16.69 17.88
N GLY A 316 21.08 16.42 18.56
CA GLY A 316 22.39 16.24 17.91
C GLY A 316 22.46 15.04 16.95
N ASP A 317 21.58 14.06 17.11
CA ASP A 317 21.51 12.90 16.21
C ASP A 317 20.67 13.17 14.94
N LEU A 318 19.94 14.29 14.90
CA LEU A 318 19.09 14.66 13.79
C LEU A 318 19.87 15.44 12.72
N ASN A 319 19.56 15.14 11.46
CA ASN A 319 19.98 15.95 10.33
C ASN A 319 19.05 17.19 10.26
N LEU A 320 19.41 18.25 10.99
CA LEU A 320 18.62 19.47 11.08
C LEU A 320 18.33 20.13 9.72
N PRO A 321 19.29 20.19 8.76
CA PRO A 321 18.99 20.67 7.41
C PRO A 321 17.84 19.91 6.72
N ARG A 322 17.89 18.58 6.71
CA ARG A 322 16.84 17.75 6.09
C ARG A 322 15.52 17.84 6.84
N LEU A 323 15.55 17.88 8.17
CA LEU A 323 14.35 18.10 8.97
C LEU A 323 13.72 19.46 8.66
N THR A 324 14.53 20.51 8.53
CA THR A 324 14.05 21.85 8.17
C THR A 324 13.38 21.81 6.80
N GLU A 325 14.02 21.22 5.80
CA GLU A 325 13.46 21.07 4.45
C GLU A 325 12.11 20.35 4.46
N LEU A 326 12.01 19.22 5.18
CA LEU A 326 10.75 18.49 5.35
C LEU A 326 9.67 19.36 6.00
N LEU A 327 9.99 20.05 7.10
CA LEU A 327 9.02 20.90 7.80
C LEU A 327 8.54 22.04 6.88
N GLU A 328 9.45 22.72 6.20
CA GLU A 328 9.07 23.81 5.30
C GLU A 328 8.23 23.33 4.12
N ALA A 329 8.58 22.17 3.53
CA ALA A 329 7.82 21.55 2.45
C ALA A 329 6.43 21.07 2.92
N SER A 330 6.32 20.50 4.12
CA SER A 330 5.06 19.97 4.65
C SER A 330 4.10 21.09 5.09
N PHE A 331 4.62 22.16 5.71
CA PHE A 331 3.80 23.24 6.27
C PHE A 331 3.68 24.46 5.36
N GLN A 332 4.43 24.50 4.24
CA GLN A 332 4.43 25.59 3.26
C GLN A 332 4.76 26.95 3.89
N ARG A 333 5.62 26.94 4.92
CA ARG A 333 6.09 28.12 5.67
C ARG A 333 7.52 27.91 6.12
N LYS A 334 8.26 29.01 6.28
CA LYS A 334 9.65 28.97 6.75
C LYS A 334 9.73 28.75 8.25
N VAL A 335 10.69 27.93 8.70
CA VAL A 335 10.91 27.63 10.12
C VAL A 335 11.79 28.72 10.74
N HIS A 336 11.50 29.12 11.98
CA HIS A 336 12.44 29.93 12.77
C HIS A 336 13.58 29.04 13.32
N VAL A 337 14.50 28.62 12.44
CA VAL A 337 15.53 27.59 12.69
C VAL A 337 16.20 27.75 14.07
N GLU A 338 16.84 28.89 14.35
CA GLU A 338 17.57 29.12 15.60
C GLU A 338 16.68 28.96 16.85
N LYS A 339 15.54 29.67 16.87
CA LYS A 339 14.61 29.64 18.02
C LYS A 339 13.97 28.28 18.20
N TYR A 340 13.64 27.60 17.11
CA TYR A 340 12.96 26.31 17.13
C TYR A 340 13.89 25.22 17.67
N TYR A 341 15.12 25.12 17.14
CA TYR A 341 16.05 24.07 17.55
C TYR A 341 16.65 24.33 18.94
N ALA A 342 16.92 25.58 19.32
CA ALA A 342 17.36 25.91 20.68
C ALA A 342 16.32 25.53 21.74
N ARG A 343 15.02 25.70 21.43
CA ARG A 343 13.95 25.21 22.29
C ARG A 343 13.91 23.68 22.29
N LEU A 344 13.99 23.06 21.11
CA LEU A 344 13.85 21.62 20.96
C LEU A 344 14.91 20.86 21.75
N GLU A 345 16.15 21.36 21.83
CA GLU A 345 17.23 20.78 22.65
C GLU A 345 16.86 20.62 24.13
N GLN A 346 15.98 21.49 24.65
CA GLN A 346 15.60 21.49 26.06
C GLN A 346 14.41 20.58 26.37
N VAL A 347 13.52 20.36 25.38
CA VAL A 347 12.22 19.72 25.61
C VAL A 347 11.99 18.48 24.76
N LEU A 348 12.93 18.05 23.92
CA LEU A 348 12.76 16.86 23.08
C LEU A 348 12.44 15.63 23.96
N ALA A 349 11.33 14.97 23.65
CA ALA A 349 10.95 13.69 24.23
C ALA A 349 11.30 12.52 23.30
N GLY A 350 11.44 12.81 22.01
CA GLY A 350 11.85 11.86 20.99
C GLY A 350 11.46 12.33 19.59
N ALA A 351 12.13 11.79 18.58
CA ALA A 351 11.80 12.03 17.18
C ALA A 351 11.72 10.70 16.44
N ILE A 352 10.65 10.50 15.67
CA ILE A 352 10.43 9.34 14.82
C ILE A 352 10.57 9.82 13.37
N ILE A 353 11.62 9.38 12.68
CA ILE A 353 11.91 9.76 11.29
C ILE A 353 11.66 8.55 10.40
N ALA A 354 10.92 8.76 9.31
CA ALA A 354 10.72 7.78 8.27
C ALA A 354 11.66 8.01 7.09
N GLY A 355 12.37 6.94 6.74
CA GLY A 355 13.30 6.85 5.62
C GLY A 355 14.29 8.00 5.61
N ASP A 356 14.46 8.65 4.47
CA ASP A 356 15.35 9.80 4.33
C ASP A 356 14.60 11.13 4.54
N TYR A 357 14.00 11.29 5.73
CA TYR A 357 13.18 12.46 6.07
C TYR A 357 11.95 12.63 5.15
N GLU A 358 11.35 11.52 4.72
CA GLU A 358 10.09 11.52 3.98
C GLU A 358 8.89 11.78 4.91
N GLY A 359 9.07 11.54 6.21
CA GLY A 359 8.14 11.90 7.27
C GLY A 359 8.84 12.01 8.62
N ALA A 360 8.28 12.84 9.51
CA ALA A 360 8.81 13.07 10.84
C ALA A 360 7.69 13.31 11.85
N VAL A 361 7.85 12.69 13.02
CA VAL A 361 7.09 12.99 14.23
C VAL A 361 8.07 13.52 15.27
N ILE A 362 7.84 14.73 15.75
CA ILE A 362 8.65 15.36 16.80
C ILE A 362 7.79 15.46 18.05
N MET A 363 8.22 14.77 19.10
CA MET A 363 7.57 14.71 20.40
C MET A 363 8.37 15.51 21.40
N THR A 364 7.69 16.28 22.25
CA THR A 364 8.30 17.07 23.31
C THR A 364 7.65 16.79 24.67
N ASN A 365 8.38 17.08 25.73
CA ASN A 365 7.97 16.96 27.12
C ASN A 365 7.61 18.36 27.63
N GLU A 366 6.32 18.66 27.67
CA GLU A 366 5.81 19.99 28.01
C GLU A 366 5.19 20.01 29.40
N ARG A 367 5.36 21.13 30.11
CA ARG A 367 4.76 21.35 31.42
C ARG A 367 3.83 22.57 31.36
N PRO A 368 2.65 22.53 32.01
CA PRO A 368 1.78 23.70 32.08
C PRO A 368 2.43 24.81 32.93
N ASN A 369 3.13 24.42 34.01
CA ASN A 369 3.92 25.27 34.91
C ASN A 369 5.22 24.53 35.31
N PRO A 370 6.28 25.22 35.78
CA PRO A 370 7.58 24.61 36.11
C PRO A 370 7.50 23.42 37.09
N ASP A 371 6.62 23.52 38.09
CA ASP A 371 6.44 22.51 39.16
C ASP A 371 5.45 21.40 38.82
N SER A 372 4.82 21.45 37.64
CA SER A 372 3.82 20.48 37.21
C SER A 372 4.46 19.26 36.54
N LEU A 373 3.66 18.18 36.44
CA LEU A 373 4.02 17.00 35.66
C LEU A 373 4.27 17.36 34.19
N SER A 374 5.18 16.61 33.56
CA SER A 374 5.43 16.70 32.12
C SER A 374 4.45 15.84 31.35
N TYR A 375 4.05 16.32 30.18
CA TYR A 375 3.15 15.62 29.26
C TYR A 375 3.77 15.53 27.87
N ALA A 376 3.60 14.37 27.23
CA ALA A 376 4.02 14.17 25.85
C ALA A 376 3.17 15.03 24.91
N TYR A 377 3.81 15.93 24.18
CA TYR A 377 3.18 16.83 23.23
C TYR A 377 3.70 16.54 21.84
N LEU A 378 2.80 16.35 20.88
CA LEU A 378 3.16 16.23 19.48
C LEU A 378 3.39 17.64 18.91
N ASP A 379 4.66 17.98 18.74
CA ASP A 379 5.10 19.31 18.30
C ASP A 379 5.08 19.46 16.78
N LYS A 380 5.53 18.43 16.06
CA LYS A 380 5.44 18.35 14.60
C LYS A 380 5.01 16.97 14.15
N PHE A 381 4.08 16.95 13.21
CA PHE A 381 3.72 15.79 12.41
C PHE A 381 3.84 16.21 10.94
N ALA A 382 4.91 15.82 10.27
CA ALA A 382 5.27 16.29 8.94
C ALA A 382 5.41 15.11 7.97
N ILE A 383 4.87 15.25 6.77
CA ILE A 383 4.98 14.26 5.70
C ILE A 383 5.31 15.02 4.42
N ALA A 384 6.38 14.60 3.73
CA ALA A 384 6.77 15.19 2.46
C ALA A 384 5.59 15.13 1.47
N PRO A 385 5.31 16.19 0.69
CA PRO A 385 4.19 16.19 -0.27
C PRO A 385 4.22 15.02 -1.26
N SER A 386 5.41 14.60 -1.68
CA SER A 386 5.62 13.42 -2.55
C SER A 386 5.25 12.09 -1.88
N SER A 387 5.24 12.07 -0.54
CA SER A 387 5.00 10.89 0.30
C SER A 387 3.61 10.90 0.96
N GLN A 388 2.74 11.83 0.56
CA GLN A 388 1.35 11.84 0.99
C GLN A 388 0.52 10.81 0.20
N GLY A 389 -0.37 10.10 0.88
CA GLY A 389 -1.27 9.11 0.26
C GLY A 389 -0.69 7.70 0.15
N ILE A 390 0.62 7.52 0.28
CA ILE A 390 1.27 6.20 0.31
C ILE A 390 1.21 5.51 1.69
N GLY A 391 0.30 5.92 2.58
CA GLY A 391 0.10 5.28 3.89
C GLY A 391 1.14 5.60 4.97
N LEU A 392 2.19 6.38 4.65
CA LEU A 392 3.24 6.74 5.62
C LEU A 392 2.71 7.50 6.85
N THR A 393 1.70 8.35 6.64
CA THR A 393 0.97 9.04 7.73
C THR A 393 0.42 8.07 8.76
N ASP A 394 -0.22 6.97 8.31
CA ASP A 394 -0.84 6.00 9.22
C ASP A 394 0.21 5.18 9.96
N ILE A 395 1.33 4.85 9.29
CA ILE A 395 2.48 4.15 9.89
C ILE A 395 3.10 5.00 11.01
N LEU A 396 3.44 6.26 10.71
CA LEU A 396 4.04 7.16 11.71
C LEU A 396 3.09 7.47 12.85
N TRP A 397 1.79 7.61 12.58
CA TRP A 397 0.78 7.78 13.62
C TRP A 397 0.70 6.58 14.55
N LYS A 398 0.62 5.35 14.01
CA LYS A 398 0.60 4.12 14.83
C LYS A 398 1.86 4.04 15.71
N ARG A 399 3.05 4.21 15.10
CA ARG A 399 4.33 4.19 15.84
C ARG A 399 4.41 5.23 16.95
N MET A 400 3.90 6.45 16.69
CA MET A 400 3.81 7.49 17.71
C MET A 400 2.87 7.11 18.86
N CYS A 401 1.66 6.61 18.56
CA CYS A 401 0.71 6.20 19.58
C CYS A 401 1.22 5.02 20.42
N ASP A 402 1.91 4.06 19.80
CA ASP A 402 2.52 2.92 20.49
C ASP A 402 3.63 3.38 21.46
N ALA A 403 4.45 4.35 21.04
CA ALA A 403 5.51 4.93 21.87
C ALA A 403 5.00 5.91 22.94
N TYR A 404 3.90 6.62 22.67
CA TYR A 404 3.31 7.64 23.54
C TYR A 404 1.80 7.40 23.70
N PRO A 405 1.38 6.47 24.59
CA PRO A 405 -0.02 6.09 24.75
C PRO A 405 -0.94 7.23 25.25
N GLU A 406 -0.36 8.23 25.91
CA GLU A 406 -1.04 9.43 26.39
C GLU A 406 -0.29 10.66 25.85
N LEU A 407 -0.88 11.35 24.87
CA LEU A 407 -0.29 12.54 24.25
C LEU A 407 -1.33 13.60 23.93
N LEU A 408 -0.87 14.83 23.74
CA LEU A 408 -1.69 15.95 23.29
C LEU A 408 -1.06 16.70 22.11
N TRP A 409 -1.86 17.44 21.36
CA TRP A 409 -1.37 18.37 20.34
C TRP A 409 -2.36 19.51 20.09
N ARG A 410 -1.89 20.56 19.43
CA ARG A 410 -2.76 21.63 18.92
C ARG A 410 -2.69 21.70 17.41
N SER A 411 -3.79 22.13 16.80
CA SER A 411 -3.87 22.45 15.38
C SER A 411 -4.64 23.74 15.18
N ARG A 412 -4.28 24.52 14.15
CA ARG A 412 -5.02 25.73 13.80
C ARG A 412 -6.46 25.38 13.41
N LYS A 413 -7.42 26.23 13.73
CA LYS A 413 -8.86 25.96 13.48
C LYS A 413 -9.20 25.70 12.01
N ASP A 414 -8.52 26.40 11.12
CA ASP A 414 -8.66 26.37 9.67
C ASP A 414 -7.76 25.32 8.98
N ASN A 415 -7.02 24.51 9.74
CA ASN A 415 -6.21 23.46 9.17
C ASN A 415 -7.08 22.36 8.54
N GLY A 416 -6.91 22.12 7.23
CA GLY A 416 -7.64 21.08 6.48
C GLY A 416 -7.43 19.66 7.00
N VAL A 417 -6.34 19.41 7.74
CA VAL A 417 -6.04 18.11 8.39
C VAL A 417 -6.93 17.84 9.60
N ASN A 418 -7.61 18.86 10.16
CA ASN A 418 -8.42 18.68 11.38
C ASN A 418 -9.46 17.57 11.26
N LYS A 419 -10.04 17.33 10.07
CA LYS A 419 -10.95 16.20 9.85
C LYS A 419 -10.28 14.87 10.20
N TRP A 420 -9.03 14.68 9.76
CA TRP A 420 -8.23 13.49 10.03
C TRP A 420 -7.89 13.34 11.53
N TYR A 421 -7.61 14.45 12.21
CA TYR A 421 -7.41 14.46 13.67
C TYR A 421 -8.68 14.15 14.46
N PHE A 422 -9.83 14.69 14.08
CA PHE A 422 -11.12 14.37 14.73
C PHE A 422 -11.46 12.88 14.67
N GLU A 423 -11.09 12.21 13.58
CA GLU A 423 -11.31 10.77 13.43
C GLU A 423 -10.42 9.91 14.34
N ARG A 424 -9.31 10.47 14.85
CA ARG A 424 -8.24 9.73 15.56
C ARG A 424 -8.03 10.14 17.01
N ALA A 425 -8.43 11.35 17.38
CA ALA A 425 -8.31 11.82 18.75
C ALA A 425 -9.29 11.08 19.68
N SER A 426 -8.85 10.84 20.91
CA SER A 426 -9.69 10.37 22.00
C SER A 426 -10.63 11.48 22.50
N GLY A 427 -10.25 12.74 22.29
CA GLY A 427 -11.13 13.89 22.47
C GLY A 427 -10.49 15.20 22.01
N TYR A 428 -11.26 16.29 22.07
CA TYR A 428 -10.81 17.61 21.62
C TYR A 428 -11.45 18.74 22.43
N LEU A 429 -10.80 19.90 22.45
CA LEU A 429 -11.31 21.16 22.99
C LEU A 429 -11.01 22.30 22.02
N ARG A 430 -12.03 23.10 21.68
CA ARG A 430 -11.84 24.30 20.86
C ARG A 430 -11.38 25.47 21.73
N LEU A 431 -10.19 25.99 21.44
CA LEU A 431 -9.65 27.20 22.05
C LEU A 431 -9.92 28.41 21.14
N LYS A 432 -9.29 29.58 21.37
CA LYS A 432 -9.51 30.78 20.55
C LYS A 432 -9.03 30.64 19.11
N ASP A 433 -7.74 30.35 18.91
CA ASP A 433 -7.13 30.23 17.57
C ASP A 433 -6.72 28.78 17.23
N TRP A 434 -6.95 27.88 18.18
CA TRP A 434 -6.49 26.50 18.14
C TRP A 434 -7.61 25.52 18.44
N VAL A 435 -7.44 24.29 17.98
CA VAL A 435 -8.14 23.12 18.50
C VAL A 435 -7.09 22.27 19.21
N LEU A 436 -7.30 22.04 20.50
CA LEU A 436 -6.54 21.09 21.30
C LEU A 436 -7.14 19.70 21.06
N PHE A 437 -6.28 18.73 20.83
CA PHE A 437 -6.64 17.32 20.72
C PHE A 437 -5.79 16.50 21.69
N TRP A 438 -6.29 15.33 22.08
CA TRP A 438 -5.50 14.35 22.82
C TRP A 438 -5.79 12.92 22.36
N HIS A 439 -4.83 12.06 22.61
CA HIS A 439 -4.94 10.61 22.49
C HIS A 439 -4.59 9.99 23.84
N GLY A 440 -5.36 8.98 24.23
CA GLY A 440 -5.26 8.31 25.52
C GLY A 440 -6.57 8.38 26.30
N GLN A 441 -6.69 7.54 27.31
CA GLN A 441 -7.90 7.42 28.12
C GLN A 441 -7.99 8.55 29.15
N ASN A 442 -6.85 9.10 29.58
CA ASN A 442 -6.77 10.00 30.73
C ASN A 442 -6.79 11.49 30.38
N GLY A 443 -6.73 11.86 29.10
CA GLY A 443 -6.65 13.26 28.69
C GLY A 443 -7.81 14.14 29.17
N HIS A 444 -9.01 13.56 29.35
CA HIS A 444 -10.17 14.28 29.85
C HIS A 444 -10.06 14.74 31.31
N HIS A 445 -9.22 14.08 32.12
CA HIS A 445 -8.89 14.52 33.48
C HIS A 445 -7.84 15.65 33.53
N LYS A 446 -7.15 15.90 32.41
CA LYS A 446 -5.97 16.79 32.31
C LYS A 446 -6.25 18.03 31.44
N ILE A 447 -7.52 18.34 31.17
CA ILE A 447 -7.93 19.36 30.19
C ILE A 447 -7.34 20.74 30.51
N GLN A 448 -7.28 21.13 31.79
CA GLN A 448 -6.75 22.44 32.19
C GLN A 448 -5.25 22.56 31.88
N ASP A 449 -4.47 21.54 32.25
CA ASP A 449 -3.04 21.47 31.96
C ASP A 449 -2.78 21.46 30.46
N TYR A 450 -3.53 20.63 29.71
CA TYR A 450 -3.40 20.53 28.26
C TYR A 450 -3.74 21.84 27.56
N ALA A 451 -4.79 22.53 28.01
CA ALA A 451 -5.18 23.83 27.48
C ALA A 451 -4.13 24.91 27.79
N GLN A 452 -3.48 24.84 28.95
CA GLN A 452 -2.39 25.74 29.32
C GLN A 452 -1.15 25.51 28.45
N ILE A 453 -0.73 24.26 28.29
CA ILE A 453 0.36 23.87 27.37
C ILE A 453 0.05 24.37 25.96
N ALA A 454 -1.11 24.02 25.40
CA ALA A 454 -1.46 24.40 24.03
C ALA A 454 -1.45 25.92 23.79
N LYS A 455 -1.65 26.75 24.82
CA LYS A 455 -1.56 28.21 24.74
C LYS A 455 -0.13 28.72 24.89
N SER A 456 0.71 28.07 25.70
CA SER A 456 2.07 28.53 26.01
C SER A 456 3.09 28.22 24.93
N ILE A 457 2.89 27.17 24.11
CA ILE A 457 3.86 26.79 23.06
C ILE A 457 4.04 27.97 22.06
N PRO A 458 5.27 28.44 21.84
CA PRO A 458 5.53 29.53 20.89
C PRO A 458 5.31 29.08 19.44
N PRO A 459 5.04 30.01 18.50
CA PRO A 459 5.01 29.71 17.07
C PRO A 459 6.37 29.23 16.56
N SER A 460 6.40 28.16 15.76
CA SER A 460 7.63 27.61 15.17
C SER A 460 7.94 28.14 13.76
N PHE A 461 6.98 28.79 13.10
CA PHE A 461 7.05 29.22 11.70
C PHE A 461 6.89 30.74 11.55
N MET A 462 7.55 31.31 10.54
CA MET A 462 7.44 32.72 10.12
C MET A 462 6.08 33.02 9.50
#